data_AF-A0A6G3WP79-F1
#
_entry.id   AF-A0A6G3WP79-F1
#
_cell.length_a   1.000
_cell.length_b   1.000
_cell.length_c   1.000
_cell.angle_alpha   90.00
_cell.angle_beta   90.00
_cell.angle_gamma   90.00
#
_symmetry.space_group_name_H-M   'P 1'
#
loop_
_entity.id
_entity.type
_entity.pdbx_description
1 polymer ?
#
loop_
_entity_poly.entity_id
_entity_poly.type
_entity_poly.pdbx_seq_one_letter_code
_entity_poly.pdbx_strand_id
1 'polypeptide(L)'
;VDMLSPFLAVIGQDPVLRRVKLIAEPWDVGNGGYQVGAFPPLWTEWNDRYRDAVRDFWRGALPDVRDLGYRLTGSSDLYAWGGR
;
A
#
# COMPACT_ATOMS: atom_id res chain seq x y z
N VAL A 1 9.07 -3.46 11.13
CA VAL A 1 9.71 -2.52 10.18
C VAL A 1 9.50 -1.10 10.68
N ASP A 2 10.50 -0.23 10.58
CA ASP A 2 10.39 1.18 11.01
C ASP A 2 10.15 2.10 9.80
N MET A 3 8.92 2.62 9.68
CA MET A 3 8.52 3.52 8.59
C MET A 3 9.01 4.96 8.79
N LEU A 4 9.61 5.26 9.94
CA LEU A 4 10.30 6.52 10.24
C LEU A 4 11.82 6.37 10.17
N SER A 5 12.31 5.30 9.53
CA SER A 5 13.74 5.07 9.41
C SER A 5 14.48 6.25 8.76
N PRO A 6 15.77 6.48 9.12
CA PRO A 6 16.57 7.56 8.55
C PRO A 6 16.63 7.55 7.01
N PHE A 7 16.59 6.36 6.40
CA PHE A 7 16.58 6.21 4.95
C PHE A 7 15.34 6.82 4.31
N LEU A 8 14.15 6.50 4.81
CA LEU A 8 12.89 7.03 4.28
C LEU A 8 12.79 8.54 4.52
N ALA A 9 13.25 9.01 5.68
CA ALA A 9 13.32 10.44 5.99
C ALA A 9 14.24 11.20 5.02
N VAL A 10 15.41 10.64 4.70
CA VAL A 10 16.36 11.24 3.74
C VAL A 10 15.76 11.31 2.33
N ILE A 11 15.07 10.26 1.86
CA ILE A 11 14.39 10.29 0.57
C ILE A 11 13.30 11.37 0.54
N GLY A 12 12.52 11.50 1.63
CA GLY A 12 11.43 12.48 1.71
C GLY A 12 11.90 13.94 1.67
N GLN A 13 13.10 14.23 2.17
CA GLN A 13 13.68 15.58 2.17
C GLN A 13 14.59 15.87 0.96
N ASP A 14 15.06 14.85 0.25
CA ASP A 14 15.99 15.03 -0.87
C ASP A 14 15.35 15.84 -2.03
N PRO A 15 16.00 16.93 -2.50
CA PRO A 15 15.41 17.84 -3.48
C PRO A 15 15.19 17.21 -4.86
N VAL A 16 15.88 16.11 -5.18
CA VAL A 16 15.78 15.39 -6.45
C VAL A 16 14.80 14.22 -6.31
N LEU A 17 15.00 13.35 -5.32
CA LEU A 17 14.24 12.11 -5.17
C LEU A 17 12.78 12.34 -4.76
N ARG A 18 12.48 13.39 -3.98
CA ARG A 18 11.09 13.68 -3.57
C ARG A 18 10.17 14.08 -4.74
N ARG A 19 10.74 14.28 -5.94
CA ARG A 19 10.03 14.71 -7.16
C ARG A 19 9.80 13.57 -8.15
N VAL A 20 10.34 12.38 -7.90
CA VAL A 20 10.15 11.22 -8.78
C VAL A 20 9.03 10.31 -8.27
N LYS A 21 8.63 9.34 -9.10
CA LYS A 21 7.66 8.32 -8.68
C LYS A 21 8.34 7.35 -7.73
N LEU A 22 7.81 7.23 -6.52
CA LEU A 22 8.26 6.28 -5.52
C LEU A 22 7.19 5.20 -5.37
N ILE A 23 7.54 3.94 -5.66
CA ILE A 23 6.63 2.80 -5.57
C ILE A 23 7.27 1.75 -4.68
N ALA A 24 6.52 1.26 -3.69
CA ALA A 24 6.98 0.23 -2.76
C ALA A 24 6.25 -1.11 -2.97
N GLU A 25 6.97 -2.19 -2.70
CA GLU A 25 6.39 -3.47 -2.30
C GLU A 25 6.30 -3.45 -0.75
N PRO A 26 5.12 -3.19 -0.17
CA PRO A 26 5.01 -2.83 1.25
C PRO A 26 5.02 -4.05 2.19
N TRP A 27 5.91 -5.00 1.93
CA TRP A 27 6.10 -6.17 2.79
C TRP A 27 7.52 -6.73 2.70
N ASP A 28 7.92 -7.42 3.77
CA ASP A 28 9.04 -8.36 3.78
C ASP A 28 8.63 -9.64 4.52
N VAL A 29 9.51 -10.65 4.53
CA VAL A 29 9.27 -11.95 5.19
C VAL A 29 9.55 -11.94 6.69
N GLY A 30 10.04 -10.82 7.23
CA GLY A 30 10.35 -10.65 8.64
C GLY A 30 9.10 -10.51 9.50
N ASN A 31 9.28 -10.69 10.82
CA ASN A 31 8.19 -10.46 11.76
C ASN A 31 7.76 -8.98 11.74
N GLY A 32 6.46 -8.74 11.54
CA GLY A 32 5.92 -7.39 11.34
C GLY A 32 6.33 -6.75 10.01
N GLY A 33 6.67 -7.58 9.01
CA GLY A 33 7.04 -7.15 7.65
C GLY A 33 5.89 -6.55 6.85
N TYR A 34 4.63 -6.93 7.13
CA TYR A 34 3.46 -6.45 6.40
C TYR A 34 3.12 -5.00 6.75
N GLN A 35 3.34 -4.07 5.82
CA GLN A 35 3.24 -2.62 6.01
C GLN A 35 2.36 -1.93 4.96
N VAL A 36 1.41 -2.66 4.37
CA VAL A 36 0.44 -2.09 3.42
C VAL A 36 -0.34 -0.96 4.08
N GLY A 37 -0.36 0.21 3.43
CA GLY A 37 -0.96 1.45 3.92
C GLY A 37 -0.04 2.27 4.83
N ALA A 38 1.10 1.73 5.28
CA ALA A 38 1.96 2.37 6.27
C ALA A 38 3.16 3.12 5.68
N PHE A 39 3.37 3.09 4.36
CA PHE A 39 4.44 3.90 3.75
C PHE A 39 4.15 5.40 3.88
N PRO A 40 5.20 6.22 4.07
CA PRO A 40 5.03 7.65 4.26
C PRO A 40 4.44 8.33 3.02
N PRO A 41 3.91 9.57 3.17
CA PRO A 41 3.48 10.38 2.04
C PRO A 41 4.54 10.45 0.93
N LEU A 42 4.10 10.67 -0.32
CA LEU A 42 4.85 10.56 -1.58
C LEU A 42 4.93 9.14 -2.18
N TRP A 43 4.87 8.09 -1.36
CA TRP A 43 4.96 6.72 -1.87
C TRP A 43 3.61 6.21 -2.37
N THR A 44 3.64 5.50 -3.49
CA THR A 44 2.56 4.61 -3.93
C THR A 44 2.95 3.18 -3.59
N GLU A 45 1.98 2.29 -3.41
CA GLU A 45 2.24 0.93 -2.97
C GLU A 45 1.63 -0.07 -3.93
N TRP A 46 2.31 -1.21 -4.10
CA TRP A 46 1.67 -2.39 -4.65
C TRP A 46 0.59 -2.88 -3.69
N ASN A 47 -0.62 -3.07 -4.20
CA ASN A 47 -1.77 -3.46 -3.41
C ASN A 47 -2.07 -4.96 -3.64
N ASP A 48 -1.50 -5.79 -2.77
CA ASP A 48 -1.76 -7.23 -2.72
C ASP A 48 -3.22 -7.54 -2.38
N ARG A 49 -3.86 -6.75 -1.50
CA ARG A 49 -5.29 -6.92 -1.19
C ARG A 49 -6.17 -6.71 -2.42
N TYR A 50 -5.84 -5.77 -3.29
CA TYR A 50 -6.52 -5.60 -4.58
C TYR A 50 -6.35 -6.84 -5.45
N ARG A 51 -5.10 -7.28 -5.63
CA ARG A 51 -4.77 -8.46 -6.44
C ARG A 51 -5.57 -9.68 -5.95
N ASP A 52 -5.57 -9.93 -4.65
CA ASP A 52 -6.15 -11.13 -4.07
C ASP A 52 -7.68 -11.05 -4.06
N ALA A 53 -8.28 -9.94 -3.65
CA ALA A 53 -9.73 -9.79 -3.66
C ALA A 53 -10.35 -9.84 -5.07
N VAL A 54 -9.70 -9.24 -6.06
CA VAL A 54 -10.18 -9.31 -7.45
C VAL A 54 -10.09 -10.73 -7.98
N ARG A 55 -8.97 -11.44 -7.72
CA ARG A 55 -8.83 -12.85 -8.10
C ARG A 55 -9.86 -13.72 -7.38
N ASP A 56 -10.09 -13.47 -6.09
CA ASP A 56 -10.97 -14.24 -5.25
C ASP A 56 -12.44 -14.05 -5.61
N PHE A 57 -12.83 -12.83 -5.99
CA PHE A 57 -14.14 -12.56 -6.56
C PHE A 57 -14.35 -13.36 -7.86
N TRP A 58 -13.43 -13.29 -8.82
CA TRP A 58 -13.60 -13.97 -10.11
C TRP A 58 -13.51 -15.49 -10.04
N ARG A 59 -12.76 -16.05 -9.08
CA ARG A 59 -12.70 -17.51 -8.85
C ARG A 59 -13.82 -18.03 -7.95
N GLY A 60 -14.77 -17.17 -7.52
CA GLY A 60 -15.90 -17.56 -6.66
C GLY A 60 -15.49 -17.96 -5.24
N ALA A 61 -14.35 -17.46 -4.74
CA ALA A 61 -13.82 -17.79 -3.42
C ALA A 61 -14.36 -16.91 -2.29
N LEU A 62 -15.07 -15.82 -2.61
CA LEU A 62 -15.65 -14.90 -1.62
C LEU A 62 -17.18 -15.08 -1.50
N PRO A 63 -17.73 -14.98 -0.29
CA PRO A 63 -19.18 -15.07 -0.07
C PRO A 63 -19.93 -13.76 -0.39
N ASP A 64 -19.21 -12.65 -0.57
CA ASP A 64 -19.79 -11.33 -0.82
C ASP A 64 -18.87 -10.43 -1.68
N VAL A 65 -19.32 -9.19 -1.92
CA VAL A 65 -18.65 -8.17 -2.74
C VAL A 65 -18.10 -6.99 -1.94
N ARG A 66 -18.11 -7.07 -0.60
CA ARG A 66 -17.75 -5.91 0.25
C ARG A 66 -16.30 -5.51 0.06
N ASP A 67 -15.39 -6.48 0.12
CA ASP A 67 -13.96 -6.20 -0.03
C ASP A 67 -13.64 -5.71 -1.45
N LEU A 68 -14.28 -6.32 -2.47
CA LEU A 68 -14.20 -5.85 -3.85
C LEU A 68 -14.64 -4.39 -3.98
N GLY A 69 -15.71 -3.98 -3.28
CA GLY A 69 -16.19 -2.60 -3.27
C GLY A 69 -15.09 -1.60 -2.91
N TYR A 70 -14.36 -1.85 -1.82
CA TYR A 70 -13.20 -1.02 -1.45
C TYR A 70 -12.10 -1.06 -2.52
N ARG A 71 -11.79 -2.24 -3.05
CA ARG A 71 -10.73 -2.40 -4.06
C ARG A 71 -11.01 -1.61 -5.35
N LEU A 72 -12.27 -1.56 -5.80
CA LEU A 72 -12.67 -0.81 -6.99
C LEU A 72 -12.68 0.71 -6.78
N THR A 73 -12.83 1.17 -5.54
CA THR A 73 -12.85 2.61 -5.20
C THR A 73 -11.51 3.09 -4.64
N GLY A 74 -10.40 2.50 -5.08
CA GLY A 74 -9.06 2.95 -4.68
C GLY A 74 -8.59 2.50 -3.30
N SER A 75 -9.25 1.52 -2.67
CA SER A 75 -8.90 0.98 -1.34
C SER A 75 -8.81 2.05 -0.24
N SER A 76 -9.87 2.86 -0.11
CA SER A 76 -9.95 3.94 0.89
C SER A 76 -9.79 3.46 2.33
N ASP A 77 -10.14 2.21 2.62
CA ASP A 77 -9.90 1.56 3.91
C ASP A 77 -8.40 1.41 4.24
N LEU A 78 -7.54 1.40 3.23
CA LEU A 78 -6.08 1.37 3.38
C LEU A 78 -5.44 2.76 3.30
N TYR A 79 -5.91 3.62 2.39
CA TYR A 79 -5.14 4.78 1.96
C TYR A 79 -5.74 6.15 2.30
N ALA A 80 -7.04 6.24 2.61
CA ALA A 80 -7.72 7.53 2.76
C ALA A 80 -7.11 8.42 3.84
N TRP A 81 -6.68 7.83 4.96
CA TRP A 81 -6.04 8.55 6.06
C TRP A 81 -4.65 9.12 5.72
N GLY A 82 -3.99 8.56 4.69
CA GLY A 82 -2.69 9.01 4.20
C GLY A 82 -2.77 10.09 3.12
N GLY A 83 -3.97 10.59 2.80
CA GLY A 83 -4.19 11.60 1.75
C GLY A 83 -4.04 11.06 0.32
N ARG A 84 -4.28 9.75 0.15
CA ARG A 84 -4.17 9.00 -1.11
C ARG A 84 -5.50 8.33 -1.45
#